data_AF-A0A4Z0Y2B2-F1
#
_entry.id   AF-A0A4Z0Y2B2-F1
#
_cell.length_a   1.000
_cell.length_b   1.000
_cell.length_c   1.000
_cell.angle_alpha   90.00
_cell.angle_beta   90.00
_cell.angle_gamma   90.00
#
_symmetry.space_group_name_H-M   'P 1'
#
loop_
_entity.id
_entity.type
_entity.pdbx_description
1 polymer ?
#
loop_
_entity_poly.entity_id
_entity_poly.type
_entity_poly.pdbx_seq_one_letter_code
_entity_poly.pdbx_strand_id
1 'polypeptide(L)'
;MLSLNDIINASFRKSGFSGYRTDDVDQFIDEVKESYDTLLKKQVEQKEEYEKLKSENEQLIEKLKILAAKVEDYRKEENEIKNALVSAQKLGDASIRESRHKAEIIIKDANLKAERIVSTAKQSVIEQQKELENLQKSVSDFRSKLLSLYKEHLTLIDALPTHKPAQENPEPPKHAAKEDFPEQEELSPAPKTEEQPLEEEETAQQPDDFLHAEVSIFDEDPQDPSFSYAPKYSEEFHASDDPISPENDAD
;
A
#
# COMPACT_ATOMS: atom_id res chain seq x y z
N MET A 1 20.28 81.69 -7.55
CA MET A 1 19.50 81.61 -8.81
C MET A 1 18.50 82.74 -8.82
N LEU A 2 18.60 83.64 -9.81
CA LEU A 2 17.53 84.58 -10.11
C LEU A 2 16.34 83.83 -10.70
N SER A 3 15.15 84.15 -10.24
CA SER A 3 13.92 83.75 -10.91
C SER A 3 13.64 84.68 -12.09
N LEU A 4 12.74 84.24 -12.98
CA LEU A 4 12.31 85.07 -14.11
C LEU A 4 11.73 86.42 -13.64
N ASN A 5 11.06 86.45 -12.49
CA ASN A 5 10.53 87.67 -11.89
C ASN A 5 11.63 88.60 -11.36
N ASP A 6 12.75 88.05 -10.90
CA ASP A 6 13.90 88.85 -10.43
C ASP A 6 14.61 89.50 -11.62
N ILE A 7 14.65 88.82 -12.77
CA ILE A 7 15.21 89.35 -14.02
C ILE A 7 14.31 90.46 -14.59
N ILE A 8 12.98 90.28 -14.55
CA ILE A 8 12.01 91.26 -15.07
C ILE A 8 12.00 92.56 -14.25
N ASN A 9 12.18 92.48 -12.93
CA ASN A 9 12.14 93.63 -12.03
C ASN A 9 13.52 94.27 -11.75
N ALA A 10 14.56 93.84 -12.47
CA ALA A 10 15.90 94.38 -12.28
C ALA A 10 15.96 95.88 -12.60
N SER A 11 16.53 96.67 -11.69
CA SER A 11 16.68 98.13 -11.83
C SER A 11 18.11 98.56 -11.55
N PHE A 12 18.68 99.41 -12.40
CA PHE A 12 20.08 99.84 -12.32
C PHE A 12 20.20 101.30 -11.89
N ARG A 13 21.22 101.65 -11.11
CA ARG A 13 21.46 103.03 -10.68
C ARG A 13 21.95 103.87 -11.87
N LYS A 14 21.50 105.12 -11.97
CA LYS A 14 21.94 106.04 -13.03
C LYS A 14 23.37 106.54 -12.77
N SER A 15 24.20 106.55 -13.81
CA SER A 15 25.55 107.13 -13.78
C SER A 15 25.48 108.60 -14.17
N GLY A 16 25.69 109.49 -13.20
CA GLY A 16 25.92 110.94 -13.40
C GLY A 16 25.04 111.62 -14.46
N PHE A 17 25.64 111.98 -15.59
CA PHE A 17 25.05 112.86 -16.61
C PHE A 17 24.17 112.12 -17.65
N SER A 18 24.34 110.81 -17.85
CA SER A 18 23.44 109.97 -18.66
C SER A 18 23.89 108.50 -18.58
N GLY A 19 22.93 107.57 -18.52
CA GLY A 19 23.17 106.13 -18.58
C GLY A 19 23.03 105.38 -17.25
N TYR A 20 23.15 104.06 -17.30
CA TYR A 20 23.20 103.18 -16.14
C TYR A 20 24.65 102.96 -15.71
N ARG A 21 24.88 102.67 -14.43
CA ARG A 21 26.20 102.26 -13.94
C ARG A 21 26.57 100.91 -14.56
N THR A 22 27.70 100.88 -15.26
CA THR A 22 28.21 99.67 -15.91
C THR A 22 28.47 98.57 -14.90
N ASP A 23 29.03 98.90 -13.73
CA ASP A 23 29.32 97.93 -12.67
C ASP A 23 28.08 97.15 -12.19
N ASP A 24 26.95 97.84 -12.01
CA ASP A 24 25.71 97.23 -11.53
C ASP A 24 25.04 96.36 -12.62
N VAL A 25 25.26 96.70 -13.89
CA VAL A 25 24.78 95.92 -15.05
C VAL A 25 25.65 94.69 -15.26
N ASP A 26 26.98 94.82 -15.17
CA ASP A 26 27.93 93.73 -15.31
C ASP A 26 27.73 92.68 -14.20
N GLN A 27 27.54 93.12 -12.95
CA GLN A 27 27.22 92.21 -11.84
C GLN A 27 25.92 91.43 -12.08
N PHE A 28 24.87 92.10 -12.56
CA PHE A 28 23.60 91.43 -12.87
C PHE A 28 23.74 90.43 -14.04
N ILE A 29 24.51 90.78 -15.08
CA ILE A 29 24.81 89.86 -16.19
C ILE A 29 25.54 88.62 -15.69
N ASP A 30 26.51 88.78 -14.78
CA ASP A 30 27.22 87.66 -14.16
C ASP A 30 26.28 86.78 -13.33
N GLU A 31 25.38 87.37 -12.53
CA GLU A 31 24.38 86.64 -11.73
C GLU A 31 23.35 85.89 -12.61
N VAL A 32 22.92 86.49 -13.73
CA VAL A 32 22.05 85.83 -14.73
C VAL A 32 22.78 84.68 -15.40
N LYS A 33 24.06 84.86 -15.75
CA LYS A 33 24.89 83.84 -16.38
C LYS A 33 25.12 82.64 -15.46
N GLU A 34 25.43 82.89 -14.19
CA GLU A 34 25.57 81.84 -13.17
C GLU A 34 24.25 81.12 -12.92
N SER A 35 23.14 81.85 -12.85
CA SER A 35 21.80 81.27 -12.67
C SER A 35 21.41 80.38 -13.86
N TYR A 36 21.72 80.80 -15.09
CA TYR A 36 21.47 80.01 -16.29
C TYR A 36 22.37 78.78 -16.38
N ASP A 37 23.66 78.89 -16.05
CA ASP A 37 24.59 77.75 -15.98
C ASP A 37 24.12 76.72 -14.95
N THR A 38 23.67 77.17 -13.78
CA THR A 38 23.13 76.28 -12.75
C THR A 38 21.83 75.61 -13.21
N LEU A 39 20.96 76.32 -13.95
CA LEU A 39 19.75 75.74 -14.54
C LEU A 39 20.09 74.67 -15.58
N LEU A 40 21.06 74.92 -16.45
CA LEU A 40 21.52 73.94 -17.44
C LEU A 40 22.08 72.68 -16.75
N LYS A 41 22.91 72.84 -15.72
CA LYS A 41 23.41 71.72 -14.90
C LYS A 41 22.27 70.91 -14.30
N LYS A 42 21.30 71.58 -13.66
CA LYS A 42 20.13 70.91 -13.08
C LYS A 42 19.28 70.19 -14.13
N GLN A 43 19.13 70.75 -15.32
CA GLN A 43 18.39 70.12 -16.42
C GLN A 43 19.08 68.83 -16.90
N VAL A 44 20.41 68.83 -16.96
CA VAL A 44 21.20 67.63 -17.30
C VAL A 44 21.04 66.57 -16.21
N GLU A 45 21.22 66.93 -14.93
CA GLU A 45 21.05 66.02 -13.79
C GLU A 45 19.64 65.42 -13.74
N GLN A 46 18.59 66.23 -13.92
CA GLN A 46 17.21 65.75 -13.97
C GLN A 46 16.97 64.77 -15.13
N LYS A 47 17.59 65.02 -16.28
CA LYS A 47 17.49 64.11 -17.43
C LYS A 47 18.17 62.78 -17.13
N GLU A 48 19.34 62.79 -16.50
CA GLU A 48 20.05 61.58 -16.09
C GLU A 48 19.24 60.77 -15.06
N GLU A 49 18.67 61.43 -14.05
CA GLU A 49 17.78 60.77 -13.08
C GLU A 49 16.53 60.18 -13.74
N TYR A 50 15.92 60.90 -14.69
CA TYR A 50 14.76 60.42 -15.42
C TYR A 50 15.08 59.17 -16.24
N GLU A 51 16.19 59.16 -16.98
CA GLU A 51 16.61 57.99 -17.76
C GLU A 51 16.92 56.79 -16.85
N LYS A 52 17.55 57.04 -15.69
CA LYS A 52 17.80 55.99 -14.69
C LYS A 52 16.49 55.41 -14.17
N LEU A 53 15.56 56.25 -13.73
CA LEU A 53 14.26 55.80 -13.20
C LEU A 53 13.44 55.06 -14.26
N LYS A 54 13.51 55.51 -15.51
CA LYS A 54 12.86 54.85 -16.64
C LYS A 54 13.45 53.46 -16.87
N SER A 55 14.78 53.31 -16.85
CA SER A 55 15.43 52.00 -16.99
C SER A 55 15.05 51.06 -15.84
N GLU A 56 15.00 51.55 -14.60
CA GLU A 56 14.56 50.77 -13.45
C GLU A 56 13.08 50.34 -13.59
N ASN A 57 12.22 51.24 -14.07
CA ASN A 57 10.81 50.94 -14.32
C ASN A 57 10.64 49.84 -15.37
N GLU A 58 11.38 49.91 -16.48
CA GLU A 58 11.38 48.88 -17.52
C GLU A 58 11.83 47.52 -16.96
N GLN A 59 12.90 47.49 -16.15
CA GLN A 59 13.36 46.25 -15.50
C GLN A 59 12.32 45.68 -14.53
N LEU A 60 11.63 46.53 -13.76
CA LEU A 60 10.57 46.09 -12.86
C LEU A 60 9.36 45.54 -13.61
N ILE A 61 8.98 46.15 -14.72
CA ILE A 61 7.91 45.65 -15.58
C ILE A 61 8.25 44.26 -16.13
N GLU A 62 9.49 44.05 -16.61
CA GLU A 62 9.90 42.73 -17.09
C GLU A 62 9.91 41.68 -15.98
N LYS A 63 10.39 42.02 -14.78
CA LYS A 63 10.31 41.13 -13.61
C LYS A 63 8.85 40.78 -13.27
N LEU A 64 7.94 41.76 -13.33
CA LEU A 64 6.53 41.54 -13.07
C LEU A 64 5.91 40.59 -14.11
N LYS A 65 6.25 40.74 -15.39
CA LYS A 65 5.81 39.81 -16.45
C LYS A 65 6.27 38.39 -16.20
N ILE A 66 7.55 38.20 -15.86
CA ILE A 66 8.11 36.87 -15.55
C ILE A 66 7.39 36.26 -14.34
N LEU A 67 7.19 37.07 -13.30
CA LEU A 67 6.53 36.60 -12.08
C LEU A 67 5.06 36.25 -12.32
N ALA A 68 4.35 37.04 -13.13
CA ALA A 68 2.98 36.74 -13.54
C ALA A 68 2.88 35.45 -14.36
N ALA A 69 3.81 35.23 -15.29
CA ALA A 69 3.88 33.98 -16.06
C ALA A 69 4.12 32.77 -15.14
N LYS A 70 5.05 32.90 -14.19
CA LYS A 70 5.36 31.83 -13.23
C LYS A 70 4.19 31.50 -12.31
N VAL A 71 3.40 32.50 -11.91
CA VAL A 71 2.16 32.28 -11.14
C VAL A 71 1.13 31.50 -11.95
N GLU A 72 0.99 31.79 -13.24
CA GLU A 72 0.08 31.06 -14.13
C GLU A 72 0.54 29.61 -14.34
N ASP A 73 1.84 29.38 -14.49
CA ASP A 73 2.40 28.03 -14.61
C ASP A 73 2.16 27.22 -13.32
N TYR A 74 2.38 27.80 -12.15
CA TYR A 74 2.05 27.14 -10.87
C TYR A 74 0.56 26.83 -10.72
N ARG A 75 -0.32 27.70 -11.22
CA ARG A 75 -1.77 27.41 -11.24
C ARG A 75 -2.12 26.25 -12.16
N LYS A 76 -1.44 26.12 -13.30
CA LYS A 76 -1.64 24.96 -14.19
C LYS A 76 -1.16 23.68 -13.54
N GLU A 77 0.04 23.71 -12.96
CA GLU A 77 0.61 22.57 -12.23
C GLU A 77 -0.28 22.14 -11.05
N GLU A 78 -0.81 23.09 -10.28
CA GLU A 78 -1.77 22.80 -9.20
C GLU A 78 -3.02 22.07 -9.73
N ASN A 79 -3.55 22.50 -10.87
CA ASN A 79 -4.69 21.84 -11.49
C ASN A 79 -4.35 20.44 -11.99
N GLU A 80 -3.16 20.23 -12.56
CA GLU A 80 -2.67 18.92 -12.98
C GLU A 80 -2.52 17.98 -11.78
N ILE A 81 -1.91 18.44 -10.69
CA ILE A 81 -1.78 17.68 -9.43
C ILE A 81 -3.15 17.32 -8.88
N LYS A 82 -4.10 18.27 -8.86
CA LYS A 82 -5.47 18.01 -8.41
C LYS A 82 -6.17 16.95 -9.26
N ASN A 83 -5.99 16.99 -10.58
CA ASN A 83 -6.56 16.00 -11.49
C ASN A 83 -5.90 14.62 -11.31
N ALA A 84 -4.58 14.58 -11.10
CA ALA A 84 -3.85 13.35 -10.80
C ALA A 84 -4.33 12.74 -9.48
N LEU A 85 -4.52 13.55 -8.44
CA LEU A 85 -5.01 13.10 -7.14
C LEU A 85 -6.43 12.49 -7.24
N VAL A 86 -7.34 13.16 -7.95
CA VAL A 86 -8.70 12.63 -8.18
C VAL A 86 -8.65 11.32 -8.97
N SER A 87 -7.75 11.22 -9.95
CA SER A 87 -7.57 10.01 -10.75
C SER A 87 -6.99 8.85 -9.92
N ALA A 88 -6.00 9.13 -9.08
CA ALA A 88 -5.42 8.17 -8.14
C ALA A 88 -6.46 7.68 -7.13
N GLN A 89 -7.30 8.58 -6.58
CA GLN A 89 -8.39 8.19 -5.70
C GLN A 89 -9.39 7.26 -6.40
N LYS A 90 -9.83 7.62 -7.62
CA LYS A 90 -10.73 6.78 -8.41
C LYS A 90 -10.13 5.42 -8.72
N LEU A 91 -8.84 5.37 -9.04
CA LEU A 91 -8.12 4.13 -9.30
C LEU A 91 -8.04 3.26 -8.02
N GLY A 92 -7.75 3.87 -6.88
CA GLY A 92 -7.77 3.21 -5.57
C GLY A 92 -9.14 2.63 -5.24
N ASP A 93 -10.20 3.42 -5.38
CA ASP A 93 -11.58 2.98 -5.14
C ASP A 93 -12.01 1.85 -6.10
N ALA A 94 -11.60 1.93 -7.37
CA ALA A 94 -11.84 0.88 -8.36
C ALA A 94 -11.11 -0.42 -7.99
N SER A 95 -9.83 -0.32 -7.61
CA SER A 95 -9.02 -1.47 -7.18
C SER A 95 -9.58 -2.15 -5.93
N ILE A 96 -10.01 -1.36 -4.94
CA ILE A 96 -10.65 -1.89 -3.72
C ILE A 96 -11.96 -2.60 -4.07
N ARG A 97 -12.78 -2.01 -4.96
CA ARG A 97 -14.04 -2.62 -5.39
C ARG A 97 -13.81 -3.93 -6.14
N GLU A 98 -12.86 -3.95 -7.06
CA GLU A 98 -12.49 -5.16 -7.81
C GLU A 98 -11.97 -6.25 -6.89
N SER A 99 -11.08 -5.90 -5.96
CA SER A 99 -10.52 -6.83 -4.98
C SER A 99 -11.61 -7.42 -4.07
N ARG A 100 -12.54 -6.60 -3.60
CA ARG A 100 -13.71 -7.07 -2.81
C ARG A 100 -14.60 -8.01 -3.62
N HIS A 101 -14.85 -7.68 -4.89
CA HIS A 101 -15.64 -8.54 -5.76
C HIS A 101 -14.96 -9.89 -6.02
N LYS A 102 -13.65 -9.89 -6.30
CA LYS A 102 -12.85 -11.11 -6.44
C LYS A 102 -12.87 -11.95 -5.16
N ALA A 103 -12.70 -11.33 -4.00
CA ALA A 103 -12.79 -12.01 -2.71
C ALA A 103 -14.17 -12.65 -2.49
N GLU A 104 -15.25 -11.94 -2.82
CA GLU A 104 -16.61 -12.47 -2.74
C GLU A 104 -16.82 -13.69 -3.65
N ILE A 105 -16.29 -13.64 -4.88
CA ILE A 105 -16.33 -14.77 -5.81
C ILE A 105 -15.58 -15.97 -5.22
N ILE A 106 -14.36 -15.75 -4.69
CA ILE A 106 -13.55 -16.81 -4.09
C ILE A 106 -14.30 -17.46 -2.92
N ILE A 107 -14.89 -16.67 -2.03
CA ILE A 107 -15.67 -17.17 -0.89
C ILE A 107 -16.88 -17.98 -1.38
N LYS A 108 -17.61 -17.47 -2.38
CA LYS A 108 -18.76 -18.19 -2.96
C LYS A 108 -18.34 -19.51 -3.60
N ASP A 109 -17.27 -19.53 -4.38
CA ASP A 109 -16.75 -20.76 -5.00
C ASP A 109 -16.25 -21.76 -3.95
N ALA A 110 -15.54 -21.29 -2.92
CA ALA A 110 -15.11 -22.12 -1.79
C ALA A 110 -16.30 -22.74 -1.05
N ASN A 111 -17.36 -21.97 -0.79
CA ASN A 111 -18.58 -22.47 -0.15
C ASN A 111 -19.28 -23.52 -1.03
N LEU A 112 -19.43 -23.28 -2.34
CA LEU A 112 -20.02 -24.25 -3.26
C LEU A 112 -19.20 -25.55 -3.33
N LYS A 113 -17.87 -25.45 -3.33
CA LYS A 113 -16.98 -26.62 -3.28
C LYS A 113 -17.14 -27.38 -1.96
N ALA A 114 -17.18 -26.68 -0.83
CA ALA A 114 -17.39 -27.28 0.49
C ALA A 114 -18.74 -28.00 0.57
N GLU A 115 -19.82 -27.36 0.10
CA GLU A 115 -21.15 -27.96 0.04
C GLU A 115 -21.18 -29.23 -0.82
N ARG A 116 -20.51 -29.21 -1.99
CA ARG A 116 -20.38 -30.39 -2.84
C ARG A 116 -19.63 -31.53 -2.13
N ILE A 117 -18.50 -31.22 -1.48
CA ILE A 117 -17.72 -32.22 -0.75
C ILE A 117 -18.58 -32.86 0.36
N VAL A 118 -19.28 -32.04 1.14
CA VAL A 118 -20.17 -32.53 2.22
C VAL A 118 -21.31 -33.37 1.64
N SER A 119 -21.91 -32.96 0.53
CA SER A 119 -22.97 -33.73 -0.13
C SER A 119 -22.46 -35.09 -0.62
N THR A 120 -21.31 -35.12 -1.29
CA THR A 120 -20.69 -36.37 -1.78
C THR A 120 -20.30 -37.29 -0.62
N ALA A 121 -19.73 -36.74 0.46
CA ALA A 121 -19.40 -37.52 1.66
C ALA A 121 -20.65 -38.14 2.29
N LYS A 122 -21.74 -37.37 2.43
CA LYS A 122 -23.02 -37.88 2.94
C LYS A 122 -23.57 -39.00 2.06
N GLN A 123 -23.52 -38.83 0.73
CA GLN A 123 -23.97 -39.85 -0.21
C GLN A 123 -23.14 -41.14 -0.08
N SER A 124 -21.82 -41.02 0.01
CA SER A 124 -20.92 -42.16 0.22
C SER A 124 -21.21 -42.90 1.53
N VAL A 125 -21.50 -42.18 2.63
CA VAL A 125 -21.89 -42.80 3.91
C VAL A 125 -23.18 -43.61 3.76
N ILE A 126 -24.18 -43.07 3.05
CA ILE A 126 -25.44 -43.80 2.80
C ILE A 126 -25.19 -45.07 1.97
N GLU A 127 -24.34 -44.98 0.94
CA GLU A 127 -23.97 -46.13 0.11
C GLU A 127 -23.24 -47.21 0.92
N GLN A 128 -22.24 -46.83 1.72
CA GLN A 128 -21.51 -47.75 2.59
C GLN A 128 -22.43 -48.39 3.64
N GLN A 129 -23.36 -47.64 4.23
CA GLN A 129 -24.32 -48.18 5.18
C GLN A 129 -25.22 -49.25 4.54
N LYS A 130 -25.64 -49.02 3.29
CA LYS A 130 -26.42 -49.99 2.51
C LYS A 130 -25.62 -51.24 2.16
N GLU A 131 -24.36 -51.09 1.78
CA GLU A 131 -23.45 -52.22 1.54
C GLU A 131 -23.24 -53.05 2.80
N LEU A 132 -23.04 -52.39 3.94
CA LEU A 132 -22.91 -53.04 5.25
C LEU A 132 -24.17 -53.86 5.58
N GLU A 133 -25.37 -53.29 5.39
CA GLU A 133 -26.63 -54.00 5.61
C GLU A 133 -26.77 -55.23 4.69
N ASN A 134 -26.39 -55.11 3.42
CA ASN A 134 -26.41 -56.23 2.48
C ASN A 134 -25.41 -57.34 2.87
N LEU A 135 -24.23 -56.96 3.36
CA LEU A 135 -23.22 -57.91 3.84
C LEU A 135 -23.71 -58.62 5.10
N GLN A 136 -24.31 -57.90 6.05
CA GLN A 136 -24.92 -58.50 7.24
C GLN A 136 -26.02 -59.51 6.88
N LYS A 137 -26.89 -59.19 5.91
CA LYS A 137 -27.88 -60.13 5.39
C LYS A 137 -27.21 -61.36 4.78
N SER A 138 -26.20 -61.17 3.94
CA SER A 138 -25.46 -62.27 3.31
C SER A 138 -24.78 -63.19 4.34
N VAL A 139 -24.21 -62.62 5.41
CA VAL A 139 -23.61 -63.39 6.52
C VAL A 139 -24.69 -64.17 7.28
N SER A 140 -25.85 -63.55 7.55
CA SER A 140 -26.99 -64.22 8.20
C SER A 140 -27.54 -65.37 7.36
N ASP A 141 -27.65 -65.17 6.05
CA ASP A 141 -28.10 -66.19 5.09
C ASP A 141 -27.10 -67.35 4.99
N PHE A 142 -25.79 -67.04 4.94
CA PHE A 142 -24.73 -68.04 4.95
C PHE A 142 -24.76 -68.87 6.24
N ARG A 143 -24.87 -68.20 7.40
CA ARG A 143 -25.02 -68.87 8.70
C ARG A 143 -26.23 -69.79 8.72
N SER A 144 -27.37 -69.34 8.20
CA SER A 144 -28.60 -70.13 8.15
C SER A 144 -28.45 -71.35 7.25
N LYS A 145 -27.84 -71.20 6.07
CA LYS A 145 -27.52 -72.30 5.16
C LYS A 145 -26.57 -73.32 5.81
N LEU A 146 -25.52 -72.86 6.47
CA LEU A 146 -24.54 -73.72 7.13
C LEU A 146 -25.19 -74.53 8.26
N LEU A 147 -26.02 -73.89 9.10
CA LEU A 147 -26.77 -74.58 10.14
C LEU A 147 -27.75 -75.61 9.58
N SER A 148 -28.41 -75.30 8.46
CA SER A 148 -29.29 -76.26 7.76
C SER A 148 -28.50 -77.48 7.29
N LEU A 149 -27.34 -77.27 6.66
CA LEU A 149 -26.47 -78.33 6.17
C LEU A 149 -25.99 -79.23 7.33
N TYR A 150 -25.54 -78.64 8.45
CA TYR A 150 -25.14 -79.42 9.62
C TYR A 150 -26.28 -80.24 10.23
N LYS A 151 -27.50 -79.68 10.27
CA LYS A 151 -28.68 -80.44 10.72
C LYS A 151 -28.97 -81.62 9.79
N GLU A 152 -28.89 -81.42 8.49
CA GLU A 152 -29.05 -82.49 7.50
C GLU A 152 -28.00 -83.60 7.70
N HIS A 153 -26.73 -83.22 7.88
CA HIS A 153 -25.66 -84.17 8.17
C HIS A 153 -25.89 -84.93 9.49
N LEU A 154 -26.36 -84.25 10.55
CA LEU A 154 -26.71 -84.91 11.82
C LEU A 154 -27.85 -85.91 11.64
N THR A 155 -28.90 -85.56 10.87
CA THR A 155 -29.99 -86.50 10.59
C THR A 155 -29.53 -87.73 9.80
N LEU A 156 -28.58 -87.57 8.88
CA LEU A 156 -27.98 -88.69 8.15
C LEU A 156 -27.13 -89.57 9.07
N ILE A 157 -26.40 -88.97 10.03
CA ILE A 157 -25.59 -89.70 11.01
C ILE A 157 -26.47 -90.47 12.00
N ASP A 158 -27.54 -89.87 12.52
CA ASP A 158 -28.49 -90.57 13.41
C ASP A 158 -29.23 -91.71 12.69
N ALA A 159 -29.37 -91.64 11.36
CA ALA A 159 -29.91 -92.72 10.55
C ALA A 159 -28.91 -93.88 10.32
N LEU A 160 -27.63 -93.72 10.69
CA LEU A 160 -26.67 -94.82 10.70
C LEU A 160 -26.87 -95.66 11.97
N PRO A 161 -26.97 -96.99 11.86
CA PRO A 161 -27.22 -97.84 13.01
C PRO A 161 -26.05 -97.78 13.99
N THR A 162 -26.27 -97.21 15.17
CA THR A 162 -25.30 -97.25 16.27
C THR A 162 -25.17 -98.66 16.79
N HIS A 163 -24.05 -99.32 16.49
CA HIS A 163 -23.64 -100.49 17.26
C HIS A 163 -23.20 -100.01 18.64
N LYS A 164 -23.94 -100.41 19.67
CA LYS A 164 -23.65 -100.15 21.08
C LYS A 164 -22.87 -101.36 21.62
N PRO A 165 -21.54 -101.30 21.85
CA PRO A 165 -20.88 -102.33 22.62
C PRO A 165 -21.18 -102.08 24.10
N ALA A 166 -21.59 -103.15 24.78
CA ALA A 166 -21.72 -103.16 26.22
C ALA A 166 -20.37 -102.87 26.91
N GLN A 167 -20.45 -102.27 28.09
CA GLN A 167 -19.33 -102.02 28.98
C GLN A 167 -18.58 -103.30 29.33
N GLU A 168 -17.26 -103.24 29.31
CA GLU A 168 -16.42 -104.05 30.18
C GLU A 168 -15.18 -103.22 30.58
N ASN A 169 -15.00 -103.06 31.89
CA ASN A 169 -13.78 -102.56 32.55
C ASN A 169 -13.58 -103.55 33.71
N PRO A 170 -12.37 -104.09 33.98
CA PRO A 170 -11.32 -103.26 34.58
C PRO A 170 -9.84 -103.62 34.26
N GLU A 171 -9.01 -102.56 34.28
CA GLU A 171 -7.71 -102.41 35.00
C GLU A 171 -6.32 -102.81 34.40
N PRO A 172 -5.21 -102.17 34.88
CA PRO A 172 -4.11 -101.60 34.09
C PRO A 172 -2.79 -102.44 34.14
N PRO A 173 -1.74 -102.19 33.31
CA PRO A 173 -0.69 -101.22 33.68
C PRO A 173 0.14 -100.56 32.54
N LYS A 174 0.73 -99.41 32.90
CA LYS A 174 2.02 -98.77 32.53
C LYS A 174 2.89 -99.35 31.38
N HIS A 175 3.22 -98.49 30.40
CA HIS A 175 4.56 -98.11 29.87
C HIS A 175 4.33 -97.09 28.73
N ALA A 176 4.72 -95.81 28.83
CA ALA A 176 6.06 -95.22 28.69
C ALA A 176 6.67 -95.34 27.27
N ALA A 177 7.15 -94.19 26.76
CA ALA A 177 7.89 -93.90 25.51
C ALA A 177 6.99 -93.58 24.29
N LYS A 178 6.79 -92.29 23.97
CA LYS A 178 7.66 -91.40 23.16
C LYS A 178 7.75 -91.83 21.70
N GLU A 179 7.08 -91.10 20.80
CA GLU A 179 7.54 -90.61 19.48
C GLU A 179 6.57 -89.47 19.11
N ASP A 180 6.85 -88.21 19.45
CA ASP A 180 7.73 -87.25 18.78
C ASP A 180 7.28 -86.95 17.34
N PHE A 181 6.80 -85.72 17.10
CA PHE A 181 6.82 -84.93 15.85
C PHE A 181 5.89 -83.70 15.99
N PRO A 182 6.31 -82.51 15.53
CA PRO A 182 7.13 -81.62 16.36
C PRO A 182 6.45 -80.28 16.65
N GLU A 183 6.83 -79.71 17.79
CA GLU A 183 6.58 -78.33 18.18
C GLU A 183 7.64 -77.42 17.55
N GLN A 184 7.17 -76.36 16.88
CA GLN A 184 7.80 -75.04 16.65
C GLN A 184 9.26 -74.97 16.17
N GLU A 185 9.45 -74.32 15.02
CA GLU A 185 10.56 -73.38 14.86
C GLU A 185 10.04 -72.06 14.28
N GLU A 186 10.06 -71.04 15.12
CA GLU A 186 10.24 -69.65 14.71
C GLU A 186 11.50 -69.57 13.83
N LEU A 187 11.32 -69.19 12.57
CA LEU A 187 12.40 -68.69 11.74
C LEU A 187 11.90 -67.40 11.10
N SER A 188 12.19 -66.29 11.78
CA SER A 188 12.55 -65.06 11.07
C SER A 188 13.70 -65.38 10.10
N PRO A 189 13.61 -64.87 8.87
CA PRO A 189 14.73 -64.07 8.40
C PRO A 189 14.24 -62.76 7.81
N ALA A 190 14.76 -61.67 8.35
CA ALA A 190 14.88 -60.45 7.56
C ALA A 190 15.65 -60.75 6.26
N PRO A 191 15.38 -59.99 5.19
CA PRO A 191 16.50 -59.38 4.50
C PRO A 191 16.35 -57.86 4.49
N LYS A 192 17.43 -57.23 4.96
CA LYS A 192 17.92 -55.93 4.53
C LYS A 192 17.84 -55.79 3.00
N THR A 193 17.71 -54.54 2.57
CA THR A 193 18.00 -53.92 1.25
C THR A 193 16.79 -53.03 0.94
N GLU A 194 16.82 -51.71 0.86
CA GLU A 194 17.89 -50.74 0.59
C GLU A 194 17.37 -49.40 1.13
N GLU A 195 18.07 -48.78 2.08
CA GLU A 195 17.99 -47.33 2.26
C GLU A 195 19.00 -46.72 1.30
N GLN A 196 18.54 -45.95 0.31
CA GLN A 196 19.24 -44.79 -0.27
C GLN A 196 18.36 -44.13 -1.34
N PRO A 197 18.60 -42.84 -1.69
CA PRO A 197 17.88 -41.71 -1.14
C PRO A 197 17.01 -41.01 -2.21
N LEU A 198 15.88 -40.46 -1.80
CA LEU A 198 15.20 -39.46 -2.63
C LEU A 198 15.98 -38.15 -2.49
N GLU A 199 16.69 -37.83 -3.57
CA GLU A 199 17.28 -36.53 -3.84
C GLU A 199 16.23 -35.43 -3.63
N GLU A 200 16.56 -34.51 -2.71
CA GLU A 200 15.93 -33.20 -2.64
C GLU A 200 16.33 -32.42 -3.90
N GLU A 201 15.47 -32.42 -4.92
CA GLU A 201 15.48 -31.34 -5.90
C GLU A 201 14.82 -30.12 -5.30
N GLU A 202 15.70 -29.22 -4.88
CA GLU A 202 15.52 -27.80 -4.67
C GLU A 202 14.70 -27.16 -5.81
N THR A 203 13.41 -26.90 -5.58
CA THR A 203 12.68 -25.81 -6.25
C THR A 203 11.68 -25.19 -5.27
N ALA A 204 12.23 -24.47 -4.29
CA ALA A 204 11.49 -23.41 -3.62
C ALA A 204 11.30 -22.24 -4.61
N GLN A 205 10.26 -22.32 -5.45
CA GLN A 205 9.73 -21.13 -6.12
C GLN A 205 8.74 -20.46 -5.17
N GLN A 206 9.24 -19.51 -4.37
CA GLN A 206 8.41 -18.45 -3.81
C GLN A 206 7.82 -17.63 -4.96
N PRO A 207 6.51 -17.33 -4.98
CA PRO A 207 6.03 -16.12 -5.60
C PRO A 207 6.10 -14.99 -4.55
N ASP A 208 7.31 -14.49 -4.29
CA ASP A 208 7.46 -13.15 -3.69
C ASP A 208 7.27 -12.12 -4.80
N ASP A 209 6.00 -11.90 -5.16
CA ASP A 209 5.59 -10.75 -5.97
C ASP A 209 5.08 -9.67 -5.00
N PHE A 210 5.95 -9.26 -4.08
CA PHE A 210 5.84 -7.98 -3.40
C PHE A 210 6.65 -6.97 -4.23
N LEU A 211 5.93 -6.16 -4.99
CA LEU A 211 6.44 -4.95 -5.61
C LEU A 211 7.13 -4.08 -4.55
N HIS A 212 8.45 -4.18 -4.46
CA HIS A 212 9.27 -3.11 -3.90
C HIS A 212 9.24 -1.96 -4.91
N ALA A 213 8.27 -1.06 -4.74
CA ALA A 213 8.35 0.28 -5.30
C ALA A 213 9.44 1.04 -4.55
N GLU A 214 10.71 0.79 -4.91
CA GLU A 214 11.75 1.77 -4.68
C GLU A 214 11.44 2.97 -5.58
N VAL A 215 10.78 3.95 -4.98
CA VAL A 215 10.83 5.32 -5.47
C VAL A 215 12.30 5.70 -5.39
N SER A 216 13.01 5.59 -6.52
CA SER A 216 14.30 6.24 -6.68
C SER A 216 14.04 7.74 -6.62
N ILE A 217 14.10 8.25 -5.39
CA ILE A 217 14.32 9.65 -5.08
C ILE A 217 15.53 10.07 -5.90
N PHE A 218 15.27 10.97 -6.85
CA PHE A 218 16.16 11.99 -7.40
C PHE A 218 17.66 11.76 -7.14
N ASP A 219 18.42 11.57 -8.22
CA ASP A 219 19.88 11.78 -8.24
C ASP A 219 20.20 13.12 -7.55
N GLU A 220 20.72 13.04 -6.34
CA GLU A 220 21.12 14.17 -5.52
C GLU A 220 22.56 14.52 -5.91
N ASP A 221 22.71 15.43 -6.88
CA ASP A 221 24.00 16.00 -7.27
C ASP A 221 24.54 16.85 -6.09
N PRO A 222 25.70 16.53 -5.46
CA PRO A 222 26.08 17.11 -4.16
C PRO A 222 26.60 18.56 -4.19
N GLN A 223 26.24 19.38 -5.19
CA GLN A 223 26.87 20.70 -5.42
C GLN A 223 25.88 21.81 -5.86
N ASP A 224 24.67 21.90 -5.31
CA ASP A 224 23.84 23.12 -5.42
C ASP A 224 23.72 23.85 -4.07
N PRO A 225 24.35 25.03 -3.90
CA PRO A 225 24.37 25.74 -2.61
C PRO A 225 23.10 26.58 -2.33
N SER A 226 21.97 26.34 -3.00
CA SER A 226 20.80 27.24 -2.92
C SER A 226 19.62 26.79 -2.04
N PHE A 227 19.64 25.60 -1.42
CA PHE A 227 18.53 25.11 -0.59
C PHE A 227 18.85 25.13 0.91
N SER A 228 18.59 26.27 1.58
CA SER A 228 18.42 26.30 3.04
C SER A 228 17.02 26.78 3.40
N TYR A 229 16.10 25.85 3.67
CA TYR A 229 14.85 26.14 4.38
C TYR A 229 14.83 25.33 5.68
N ALA A 230 15.06 26.02 6.80
CA ALA A 230 14.76 25.50 8.13
C ALA A 230 13.45 26.15 8.59
N PRO A 231 12.35 25.40 8.84
CA PRO A 231 11.18 25.97 9.49
C PRO A 231 11.37 25.90 11.01
N LYS A 232 11.45 27.07 11.67
CA LYS A 232 11.24 27.16 13.12
C LYS A 232 9.74 27.22 13.38
N TYR A 233 9.15 26.12 13.82
CA TYR A 233 7.84 26.14 14.48
C TYR A 233 8.03 25.82 15.96
N SER A 234 7.77 26.82 16.80
CA SER A 234 7.49 26.67 18.22
C SER A 234 6.39 27.67 18.56
N GLU A 235 5.14 27.30 18.26
CA GLU A 235 3.97 27.95 18.84
C GLU A 235 3.37 26.99 19.86
N GLU A 236 3.39 27.41 21.12
CA GLU A 236 2.76 26.75 22.25
C GLU A 236 1.24 26.74 22.06
N PHE A 237 0.67 25.56 21.88
CA PHE A 237 -0.78 25.36 21.92
C PHE A 237 -1.22 25.32 23.39
N HIS A 238 -1.64 26.46 23.94
CA HIS A 238 -2.42 26.48 25.18
C HIS A 238 -3.89 26.18 24.85
N ALA A 239 -4.28 24.91 24.98
CA ALA A 239 -5.68 24.52 25.04
C ALA A 239 -6.21 24.81 26.45
N SER A 240 -6.97 25.90 26.60
CA SER A 240 -7.83 26.12 27.76
C SER A 240 -9.05 25.20 27.65
N ASP A 241 -9.09 24.18 28.50
CA ASP A 241 -10.29 23.40 28.81
C ASP A 241 -11.30 24.30 29.54
N ASP A 242 -12.31 24.80 28.85
CA ASP A 242 -13.54 25.30 29.47
C ASP A 242 -14.67 24.27 29.27
N PRO A 243 -15.19 23.64 30.34
CA PRO A 243 -16.30 22.71 30.23
C PRO A 243 -17.63 23.46 30.08
N ILE A 244 -18.23 23.38 28.89
CA ILE A 244 -19.62 23.78 28.65
C ILE A 244 -20.52 22.81 29.43
N SER A 245 -21.17 23.32 30.49
CA SER A 245 -22.23 22.62 31.21
C SER A 245 -23.47 22.47 30.32
N PRO A 246 -24.20 21.35 30.41
CA PRO A 246 -25.46 21.18 29.69
C PRO A 246 -26.58 21.95 30.39
N GLU A 247 -27.21 22.89 29.69
CA GLU A 247 -28.48 23.49 30.10
C GLU A 247 -29.57 22.40 30.13
N ASN A 248 -30.21 22.28 31.29
CA ASN A 248 -31.39 21.46 31.52
C ASN A 248 -32.62 22.08 30.85
N ASP A 249 -33.37 21.23 30.16
CA ASP A 249 -34.81 21.40 29.95
C ASP A 249 -35.57 21.36 31.29
N ALA A 250 -36.36 22.39 31.60
CA ALA A 250 -37.62 22.34 32.38
C ALA A 250 -38.18 23.76 32.67
N ASP A 251 -39.18 24.21 31.90
CA ASP A 251 -40.58 24.49 32.30
C ASP A 251 -41.32 25.25 31.18
#